data_AF-A0A437CBG8-F1
#
_entry.id   AF-A0A437CBG8-F1
#
_cell.length_a   1.000
_cell.length_b   1.000
_cell.length_c   1.000
_cell.angle_alpha   90.00
_cell.angle_beta   90.00
_cell.angle_gamma   90.00
#
_symmetry.space_group_name_H-M   'P 1'
#
loop_
_entity.id
_entity.type
_entity.pdbx_description
1 polymer ?
#
loop_
_entity_poly.entity_id
_entity_poly.type
_entity_poly.pdbx_seq_one_letter_code
_entity_poly.pdbx_strand_id
1 'polypeptide(L)'
;MMQHLLRRLVFDVPLLNEHTKMPLKLLTNHYERCWKYYCLAGGWGSYGAASEEELHLSRKLFWGIFDALSCKSYDQELFKLALPCLSAVAGALPPDYMESNYMAMMEKQSSMDAEGNFTPQPADTSNVTIPEKLDYFISRYAEHNHERWCTEKISSGWSHGETMCESSKSHPLLKPYKSLTEKDRDMYCCSVRESLKTMLSWGWCIDRSREGDPASLHNKSRRISQGSQLSFEGAPAFTPRPIDMSNVTLSRDMQSMAELLAENYHNIWARKKKMELEAKGGGSHPLLINGYTVSRGPKSQELDTPAIEKRFAYTFLQKLIAYVEHAHQHMMDFDVATRRKGEKIPHEQQIKFFGKVVLPLVDQYFKNHRLYFLSTVIHPISSGGHASNKEKEMVTSLFCKLGVLVRHRISLFGKAVVPNMQLCFHELIWLKSWTLALVFMCLTETLFIGMCSSST
;
A
#
# COMPACT_ATOMS: atom_id res chain seq x y z
N MET A 1 -11.44 -11.17 5.50
CA MET A 1 -10.79 -12.35 6.14
C MET A 1 -9.36 -12.55 5.66
N MET A 2 -9.08 -12.46 4.35
CA MET A 2 -7.73 -12.67 3.81
C MET A 2 -6.71 -11.59 4.21
N GLN A 3 -7.13 -10.32 4.28
CA GLN A 3 -6.31 -9.18 4.75
C GLN A 3 -5.60 -9.45 6.10
N HIS A 4 -6.29 -9.98 7.11
CA HIS A 4 -5.66 -10.31 8.41
C HIS A 4 -4.63 -11.42 8.30
N LEU A 5 -4.89 -12.42 7.46
CA LEU A 5 -3.95 -13.52 7.23
C LEU A 5 -2.72 -13.03 6.48
N LEU A 6 -2.90 -12.18 5.45
CA LEU A 6 -1.80 -11.55 4.72
C LEU A 6 -0.92 -10.68 5.62
N ARG A 7 -1.51 -9.88 6.53
CA ARG A 7 -0.74 -9.08 7.50
C ARG A 7 0.25 -9.91 8.31
N ARG A 8 -0.11 -11.15 8.67
CA ARG A 8 0.79 -12.07 9.39
C ARG A 8 1.79 -12.75 8.47
N LEU A 9 1.29 -13.30 7.36
CA LEU A 9 2.11 -14.12 6.45
C LEU A 9 3.16 -13.31 5.68
N VAL A 10 2.94 -12.01 5.45
CA VAL A 10 3.92 -11.12 4.79
C VAL A 10 5.25 -11.05 5.55
N PHE A 11 5.25 -11.21 6.87
CA PHE A 11 6.49 -11.19 7.66
C PHE A 11 7.07 -12.60 7.86
N ASP A 12 6.21 -13.59 8.14
CA ASP A 12 6.65 -14.95 8.47
C ASP A 12 7.13 -15.74 7.24
N VAL A 13 6.43 -15.63 6.10
CA VAL A 13 6.69 -16.47 4.93
C VAL A 13 8.01 -16.15 4.23
N PRO A 14 8.44 -14.87 4.09
CA PRO A 14 9.77 -14.54 3.56
C PRO A 14 10.94 -15.12 4.35
N LEU A 15 10.76 -15.50 5.63
CA LEU A 15 11.82 -16.17 6.39
C LEU A 15 12.16 -17.56 5.82
N LEU A 16 11.24 -18.16 5.06
CA LEU A 16 11.38 -19.46 4.38
C LEU A 16 11.97 -20.55 5.30
N ASN A 17 11.53 -20.58 6.56
CA ASN A 17 11.92 -21.60 7.54
C ASN A 17 11.03 -22.86 7.40
N GLU A 18 11.31 -23.92 8.15
CA GLU A 18 10.52 -25.17 8.09
C GLU A 18 9.01 -24.96 8.33
N HIS A 19 8.63 -23.95 9.12
CA HIS A 19 7.24 -23.63 9.42
C HIS A 19 6.50 -22.93 8.26
N THR A 20 7.22 -22.46 7.22
CA THR A 20 6.63 -21.79 6.05
C THR A 20 6.03 -22.75 5.02
N LYS A 21 6.31 -24.06 5.11
CA LYS A 21 5.85 -25.06 4.11
C LYS A 21 4.33 -25.09 3.94
N MET A 22 3.58 -25.01 5.05
CA MET A 22 2.11 -24.99 5.02
C MET A 22 1.54 -23.63 4.57
N PRO A 23 1.99 -22.48 5.13
CA PRO A 23 1.66 -21.16 4.59
C PRO A 23 1.87 -21.00 3.08
N LEU A 24 3.00 -21.47 2.55
CA LEU A 24 3.29 -21.41 1.12
C LEU A 24 2.22 -22.15 0.30
N LYS A 25 1.82 -23.37 0.71
CA LYS A 25 0.76 -24.13 0.01
C LYS A 25 -0.60 -23.42 0.07
N LEU A 26 -0.95 -22.85 1.21
CA LEU A 26 -2.21 -22.13 1.40
C LEU A 26 -2.25 -20.87 0.52
N LEU A 27 -1.16 -20.09 0.52
CA LEU A 27 -1.03 -18.89 -0.31
C LEU A 27 -1.06 -19.23 -1.79
N THR A 28 -0.34 -20.26 -2.24
CA THR A 28 -0.40 -20.75 -3.63
C THR A 28 -1.85 -21.03 -4.03
N ASN A 29 -2.56 -21.84 -3.23
CA ASN A 29 -3.94 -22.21 -3.54
C ASN A 29 -4.87 -20.99 -3.60
N HIS A 30 -4.70 -20.06 -2.68
CA HIS A 30 -5.49 -18.83 -2.63
C HIS A 30 -5.26 -17.97 -3.87
N TYR A 31 -4.01 -17.64 -4.20
CA TYR A 31 -3.73 -16.76 -5.34
C TYR A 31 -4.06 -17.44 -6.69
N GLU A 32 -3.84 -18.75 -6.83
CA GLU A 32 -4.24 -19.48 -8.05
C GLU A 32 -5.76 -19.49 -8.28
N ARG A 33 -6.55 -19.56 -7.19
CA ARG A 33 -8.01 -19.54 -7.29
C ARG A 33 -8.56 -18.12 -7.43
N CYS A 34 -7.94 -17.17 -6.73
CA CYS A 34 -8.46 -15.81 -6.56
C CYS A 34 -7.75 -14.76 -7.39
N TRP A 35 -6.86 -15.11 -8.33
CA TRP A 35 -6.11 -14.11 -9.11
C TRP A 35 -7.00 -13.06 -9.79
N LYS A 36 -8.20 -13.42 -10.24
CA LYS A 36 -9.18 -12.49 -10.85
C LYS A 36 -9.68 -11.41 -9.88
N TYR A 37 -9.78 -11.73 -8.59
CA TYR A 37 -10.17 -10.79 -7.53
C TYR A 37 -9.12 -9.69 -7.33
N TYR A 38 -7.85 -10.04 -7.49
CA TYR A 38 -6.72 -9.11 -7.36
C TYR A 38 -6.44 -8.33 -8.65
N CYS A 39 -6.54 -8.99 -9.81
CA CYS A 39 -6.04 -8.44 -11.07
C CYS A 39 -7.06 -7.61 -11.86
N LEU A 40 -8.38 -7.81 -11.67
CA LEU A 40 -9.39 -7.14 -12.49
C LEU A 40 -9.90 -5.87 -11.83
N ALA A 41 -9.91 -4.74 -12.56
CA ALA A 41 -10.43 -3.45 -12.08
C ALA A 41 -11.91 -3.49 -11.66
N GLY A 42 -12.69 -4.41 -12.24
CA GLY A 42 -14.10 -4.67 -11.88
C GLY A 42 -14.29 -5.73 -10.79
N GLY A 43 -13.20 -6.31 -10.28
CA GLY A 43 -13.24 -7.39 -9.29
C GLY A 43 -13.77 -8.73 -9.83
N TRP A 44 -14.01 -9.68 -8.92
CA TRP A 44 -14.57 -10.99 -9.26
C TRP A 44 -16.09 -11.03 -9.02
N GLY A 45 -16.85 -10.45 -9.96
CA GLY A 45 -18.31 -10.49 -9.92
C GLY A 45 -18.86 -9.91 -8.61
N SER A 46 -19.67 -10.69 -7.88
CA SER A 46 -20.28 -10.28 -6.61
C SER A 46 -19.31 -10.14 -5.43
N TYR A 47 -18.06 -10.60 -5.55
CA TYR A 47 -17.07 -10.57 -4.46
C TYR A 47 -16.27 -9.26 -4.40
N GLY A 48 -16.48 -8.33 -5.33
CA GLY A 48 -15.74 -7.07 -5.39
C GLY A 48 -14.30 -7.24 -5.87
N ALA A 49 -13.50 -6.18 -5.70
CA ALA A 49 -12.08 -6.13 -6.04
C ALA A 49 -11.21 -6.15 -4.77
N ALA A 50 -9.94 -6.55 -4.91
CA ALA A 50 -8.97 -6.49 -3.82
C ALA A 50 -8.80 -5.05 -3.31
N SER A 51 -8.65 -4.93 -2.00
CA SER A 51 -8.32 -3.65 -1.36
C SER A 51 -6.88 -3.22 -1.69
N GLU A 52 -6.63 -1.90 -1.64
CA GLU A 52 -5.27 -1.34 -1.79
C GLU A 52 -4.27 -1.97 -0.82
N GLU A 53 -4.70 -2.26 0.41
CA GLU A 53 -3.87 -2.93 1.40
C GLU A 53 -3.55 -4.38 1.02
N GLU A 54 -4.54 -5.15 0.56
CA GLU A 54 -4.29 -6.51 0.11
C GLU A 54 -3.33 -6.56 -1.07
N LEU A 55 -3.40 -5.60 -2.00
CA LEU A 55 -2.46 -5.46 -3.11
C LEU A 55 -1.04 -5.10 -2.63
N HIS A 56 -0.92 -4.16 -1.69
CA HIS A 56 0.36 -3.79 -1.08
C HIS A 56 1.00 -4.98 -0.33
N LEU A 57 0.22 -5.68 0.50
CA LEU A 57 0.68 -6.87 1.22
C LEU A 57 1.07 -7.99 0.26
N SER A 58 0.30 -8.19 -0.82
CA SER A 58 0.65 -9.16 -1.88
C SER A 58 1.98 -8.80 -2.54
N ARG A 59 2.23 -7.51 -2.82
CA ARG A 59 3.50 -7.00 -3.38
C ARG A 59 4.66 -7.24 -2.41
N LYS A 60 4.48 -6.95 -1.12
CA LYS A 60 5.50 -7.23 -0.09
C LYS A 60 5.80 -8.71 0.05
N LEU A 61 4.78 -9.56 0.07
CA LEU A 61 4.94 -11.01 0.10
C LEU A 61 5.75 -11.49 -1.10
N PHE A 62 5.43 -10.99 -2.31
CA PHE A 62 6.18 -11.32 -3.52
C PHE A 62 7.67 -11.00 -3.37
N TRP A 63 8.00 -9.75 -3.04
CA TRP A 63 9.40 -9.32 -2.92
C TRP A 63 10.12 -10.02 -1.78
N GLY A 64 9.47 -10.22 -0.65
CA GLY A 64 10.03 -10.96 0.49
C GLY A 64 10.40 -12.41 0.11
N ILE A 65 9.50 -13.14 -0.56
CA ILE A 65 9.80 -14.51 -1.03
C ILE A 65 10.90 -14.48 -2.10
N PHE A 66 10.80 -13.56 -3.06
CA PHE A 66 11.73 -13.44 -4.18
C PHE A 66 13.17 -13.18 -3.69
N ASP A 67 13.36 -12.19 -2.83
CA ASP A 67 14.66 -11.82 -2.29
C ASP A 67 15.20 -12.91 -1.35
N ALA A 68 14.34 -13.54 -0.54
CA ALA A 68 14.75 -14.65 0.32
C ALA A 68 15.26 -15.86 -0.48
N LEU A 69 14.61 -16.22 -1.59
CA LEU A 69 15.08 -17.29 -2.49
C LEU A 69 16.40 -16.94 -3.18
N SER A 70 16.69 -15.65 -3.41
CA SER A 70 17.95 -15.21 -4.00
C SER A 70 19.16 -15.42 -3.08
N CYS A 71 18.93 -15.33 -1.76
CA CYS A 71 19.96 -15.43 -0.73
C CYS A 71 20.09 -16.84 -0.12
N LYS A 72 19.02 -17.63 -0.09
CA LYS A 72 19.03 -18.97 0.55
C LYS A 72 19.68 -20.03 -0.31
N SER A 73 20.46 -20.91 0.31
CA SER A 73 21.00 -22.11 -0.34
C SER A 73 19.87 -22.95 -0.96
N TYR A 74 20.09 -23.42 -2.19
CA TYR A 74 19.11 -24.23 -2.91
C TYR A 74 18.72 -25.48 -2.12
N ASP A 75 17.47 -25.51 -1.68
CA ASP A 75 16.82 -26.68 -1.08
C ASP A 75 15.69 -27.14 -2.01
N GLN A 76 15.75 -28.41 -2.42
CA GLN A 76 14.84 -28.91 -3.46
C GLN A 76 13.37 -28.93 -3.00
N GLU A 77 13.09 -29.21 -1.73
CA GLU A 77 11.72 -29.26 -1.22
C GLU A 77 11.14 -27.86 -1.05
N LEU A 78 11.92 -26.96 -0.47
CA LEU A 78 11.52 -25.57 -0.26
C LEU A 78 11.26 -24.86 -1.58
N PHE A 79 12.16 -24.99 -2.56
CA PHE A 79 12.01 -24.33 -3.86
C PHE A 79 10.81 -24.89 -4.65
N LYS A 80 10.50 -26.19 -4.50
CA LYS A 80 9.29 -26.80 -5.08
C LYS A 80 8.00 -26.23 -4.52
N LEU A 81 8.00 -25.71 -3.29
CA LEU A 81 6.83 -25.08 -2.65
C LEU A 81 6.80 -23.56 -2.85
N ALA A 82 7.95 -22.92 -2.81
CA ALA A 82 8.07 -21.47 -2.90
C ALA A 82 7.85 -20.94 -4.31
N LEU A 83 8.32 -21.64 -5.35
CA LEU A 83 8.16 -21.19 -6.74
C LEU A 83 6.69 -21.11 -7.17
N PRO A 84 5.82 -22.12 -6.94
CA PRO A 84 4.39 -22.00 -7.23
C PRO A 84 3.74 -20.83 -6.49
N CYS A 85 4.07 -20.61 -5.22
CA CYS A 85 3.53 -19.49 -4.44
C CYS A 85 3.95 -18.15 -5.05
N LEU A 86 5.24 -17.98 -5.34
CA LEU A 86 5.79 -16.78 -5.93
C LEU A 86 5.14 -16.47 -7.30
N SER A 87 5.00 -17.49 -8.15
CA SER A 87 4.33 -17.38 -9.45
C SER A 87 2.84 -17.04 -9.34
N ALA A 88 2.14 -17.62 -8.36
CA ALA A 88 0.72 -17.36 -8.12
C ALA A 88 0.51 -15.91 -7.66
N VAL A 89 1.33 -15.42 -6.72
CA VAL A 89 1.29 -14.02 -6.26
C VAL A 89 1.61 -13.06 -7.42
N ALA A 90 2.65 -13.36 -8.20
CA ALA A 90 3.03 -12.55 -9.37
C ALA A 90 1.92 -12.49 -10.43
N GLY A 91 1.19 -13.59 -10.63
CA GLY A 91 0.04 -13.66 -11.53
C GLY A 91 -1.18 -12.89 -11.04
N ALA A 92 -1.38 -12.81 -9.72
CA ALA A 92 -2.49 -12.09 -9.12
C ALA A 92 -2.26 -10.57 -9.02
N LEU A 93 -1.00 -10.14 -8.86
CA LEU A 93 -0.63 -8.72 -8.81
C LEU A 93 -0.87 -8.03 -10.17
N PRO A 94 -1.66 -6.94 -10.23
CA PRO A 94 -1.80 -6.16 -11.45
C PRO A 94 -0.45 -5.58 -11.90
N PRO A 95 -0.06 -5.72 -13.19
CA PRO A 95 1.20 -5.20 -13.71
C PRO A 95 1.37 -3.68 -13.52
N ASP A 96 0.29 -2.92 -13.63
CA ASP A 96 0.24 -1.47 -13.46
C ASP A 96 0.04 -1.02 -12.01
N TYR A 97 -0.02 -1.94 -11.05
CA TYR A 97 -0.13 -1.59 -9.64
C TYR A 97 1.08 -0.75 -9.19
N MET A 98 0.82 0.44 -8.67
CA MET A 98 1.82 1.36 -8.15
C MET A 98 1.67 1.46 -6.65
N GLU A 99 2.78 1.43 -5.94
CA GLU A 99 2.77 1.73 -4.51
C GLU A 99 2.44 3.21 -4.32
N SER A 100 1.37 3.49 -3.59
CA SER A 100 1.01 4.86 -3.22
C SER A 100 2.09 5.42 -2.30
N ASN A 101 2.48 6.69 -2.48
CA ASN A 101 3.42 7.37 -1.56
C ASN A 101 2.95 7.30 -0.08
N TYR A 102 1.65 7.08 0.12
CA TYR A 102 0.99 6.84 1.39
C TYR A 102 1.46 5.54 2.09
N MET A 103 1.54 4.40 1.39
CA MET A 103 1.96 3.13 2.00
C MET A 103 3.43 3.14 2.45
N ALA A 104 4.29 3.86 1.74
CA ALA A 104 5.68 4.06 2.12
C ALA A 104 5.84 4.88 3.43
N MET A 105 4.88 5.78 3.73
CA MET A 105 4.81 6.47 5.01
C MET A 105 4.23 5.57 6.12
N MET A 106 3.23 4.72 5.82
CA MET A 106 2.67 3.75 6.78
C MET A 106 3.70 2.73 7.29
N GLU A 107 4.62 2.27 6.44
CA GLU A 107 5.69 1.33 6.83
C GLU A 107 6.62 1.90 7.91
N LYS A 108 6.74 3.23 7.98
CA LYS A 108 7.50 3.94 9.01
C LYS A 108 6.74 4.06 10.34
N GLN A 109 5.42 3.82 10.35
CA GLN A 109 4.54 3.97 11.51
C GLN A 109 3.93 2.65 12.02
N SER A 110 3.92 1.58 11.22
CA SER A 110 3.48 0.25 11.66
C SER A 110 4.54 -0.42 12.52
N SER A 111 4.42 -0.36 13.85
CA SER A 111 5.27 -1.15 14.76
C SER A 111 4.48 -2.25 15.44
N MET A 112 4.80 -3.50 15.08
CA MET A 112 4.49 -4.66 15.88
C MET A 112 5.75 -5.02 16.66
N ASP A 113 5.62 -5.46 17.92
CA ASP A 113 6.76 -5.98 18.67
C ASP A 113 7.18 -7.37 18.14
N ALA A 114 8.28 -7.93 18.67
CA ALA A 114 8.84 -9.21 18.22
C ALA A 114 7.85 -10.39 18.40
N GLU A 115 6.83 -10.21 19.23
CA GLU A 115 5.77 -11.14 19.54
C GLU A 115 4.50 -10.92 18.67
N GLY A 116 4.50 -9.91 17.81
CA GLY A 116 3.40 -9.61 16.89
C GLY A 116 2.24 -8.84 17.52
N ASN A 117 2.44 -8.16 18.65
CA ASN A 117 1.42 -7.31 19.27
C ASN A 117 1.48 -5.88 18.72
N PHE A 118 0.32 -5.25 18.63
CA PHE A 118 0.21 -3.85 18.21
C PHE A 118 0.95 -2.92 19.19
N THR A 119 1.93 -2.18 18.67
CA THR A 119 2.67 -1.17 19.43
C THR A 119 2.38 0.22 18.85
N PRO A 120 1.55 1.03 19.53
CA PRO A 120 1.15 2.34 19.01
C PRO A 120 2.30 3.35 19.05
N GLN A 121 2.55 3.99 17.90
CA GLN A 121 3.55 5.06 17.74
C GLN A 121 2.88 6.38 17.34
N PRO A 122 2.23 7.09 18.26
CA PRO A 122 1.82 8.48 18.01
C PRO A 122 3.02 9.36 17.71
N ALA A 123 2.77 10.40 16.92
CA ALA A 123 3.73 11.43 16.56
C ALA A 123 4.32 12.09 17.80
N ASP A 124 5.62 12.38 17.76
CA ASP A 124 6.27 13.15 18.81
C ASP A 124 5.96 14.64 18.64
N THR A 125 5.22 15.20 19.59
CA THR A 125 4.84 16.62 19.63
C THR A 125 5.59 17.41 20.72
N SER A 126 6.52 16.77 21.45
CA SER A 126 7.18 17.35 22.63
C SER A 126 7.98 18.63 22.32
N ASN A 127 8.63 18.68 21.16
CA ASN A 127 9.50 19.78 20.73
C ASN A 127 8.84 20.72 19.71
N VAL A 128 7.53 20.65 19.53
CA VAL A 128 6.81 21.40 18.49
C VAL A 128 6.18 22.66 19.08
N THR A 129 6.59 23.82 18.58
CA THR A 129 6.03 25.12 18.92
C THR A 129 4.97 25.54 17.90
N ILE A 130 3.79 25.92 18.36
CA ILE A 130 2.71 26.42 17.49
C ILE A 130 2.95 27.91 17.19
N PRO A 131 2.95 28.34 15.91
CA PRO A 131 3.03 29.75 15.56
C PRO A 131 1.82 30.57 16.05
N GLU A 132 2.06 31.75 16.63
CA GLU A 132 1.03 32.66 17.18
C GLU A 132 -0.10 33.01 16.20
N LYS A 133 0.18 33.01 14.88
CA LYS A 133 -0.82 33.24 13.82
C LYS A 133 -2.01 32.26 13.88
N LEU A 134 -1.85 31.12 14.56
CA LEU A 134 -2.88 30.08 14.73
C LEU A 134 -3.71 30.24 16.02
N ASP A 135 -3.37 31.14 16.94
CA ASP A 135 -4.07 31.27 18.23
C ASP A 135 -5.56 31.64 18.07
N TYR A 136 -5.84 32.54 17.13
CA TYR A 136 -7.22 32.89 16.78
C TYR A 136 -7.99 31.67 16.25
N PHE A 137 -7.35 30.83 15.42
CA PHE A 137 -7.98 29.62 14.89
C PHE A 137 -8.27 28.62 16.02
N ILE A 138 -7.32 28.42 16.94
CA ILE A 138 -7.47 27.54 18.10
C ILE A 138 -8.70 27.95 18.92
N SER A 139 -8.82 29.24 19.25
CA SER A 139 -9.94 29.74 20.05
C SER A 139 -11.29 29.60 19.34
N ARG A 140 -11.35 29.91 18.04
CA ARG A 140 -12.58 29.78 17.25
C ARG A 140 -13.01 28.33 17.04
N TYR A 141 -12.07 27.42 16.85
CA TYR A 141 -12.36 26.00 16.69
C TYR A 141 -12.77 25.37 18.04
N ALA A 142 -12.16 25.79 19.15
CA ALA A 142 -12.56 25.39 20.50
C ALA A 142 -14.01 25.83 20.82
N GLU A 143 -14.37 27.07 20.50
CA GLU A 143 -15.74 27.58 20.61
C GLU A 143 -16.73 26.76 19.76
N HIS A 144 -16.38 26.47 18.50
CA HIS A 144 -17.19 25.63 17.62
C HIS A 144 -17.44 24.23 18.18
N ASN A 145 -16.40 23.55 18.69
CA ASN A 145 -16.54 22.23 19.31
C ASN A 145 -17.46 22.26 20.54
N HIS A 146 -17.34 23.30 21.36
CA HIS A 146 -18.18 23.48 22.52
C HIS A 146 -19.65 23.70 22.14
N GLU A 147 -19.91 24.57 21.16
CA GLU A 147 -21.27 24.81 20.65
C GLU A 147 -21.90 23.54 20.08
N ARG A 148 -21.15 22.75 19.30
CA ARG A 148 -21.62 21.47 18.75
C ARG A 148 -22.01 20.48 19.85
N TRP A 149 -21.17 20.35 20.87
CA TRP A 149 -21.47 19.51 22.04
C TRP A 149 -22.73 20.00 22.79
N CYS A 150 -22.87 21.32 22.98
CA CYS A 150 -24.07 21.91 23.58
C CYS A 150 -25.32 21.63 22.76
N THR A 151 -25.28 21.75 21.43
CA THR A 151 -26.40 21.42 20.53
C THR A 151 -26.82 19.96 20.69
N GLU A 152 -25.87 19.02 20.67
CA GLU A 152 -26.15 17.59 20.83
C GLU A 152 -26.80 17.29 22.20
N LYS A 153 -26.29 17.89 23.28
CA LYS A 153 -26.84 17.73 24.64
C LYS A 153 -28.23 18.33 24.80
N ILE A 154 -28.45 19.56 24.33
CA ILE A 154 -29.77 20.21 24.38
C ILE A 154 -30.79 19.42 23.55
N SER A 155 -30.40 18.92 22.36
CA SER A 155 -31.26 18.06 21.53
C SER A 155 -31.63 16.73 22.23
N SER A 156 -30.76 16.25 23.12
CA SER A 156 -31.00 15.06 23.97
C SER A 156 -31.79 15.37 25.24
N GLY A 157 -32.27 16.61 25.38
CA GLY A 157 -33.08 17.09 26.51
C GLY A 157 -32.29 17.52 27.74
N TRP A 158 -31.00 17.84 27.59
CA TRP A 158 -30.19 18.39 28.70
C TRP A 158 -30.35 19.90 28.83
N SER A 159 -30.27 20.40 30.06
CA SER A 159 -30.35 21.83 30.38
C SER A 159 -29.20 22.28 31.27
N HIS A 160 -29.02 23.60 31.38
CA HIS A 160 -28.03 24.16 32.30
C HIS A 160 -28.40 23.86 33.75
N GLY A 161 -27.42 23.48 34.56
CA GLY A 161 -27.53 23.39 36.02
C GLY A 161 -26.15 23.53 36.66
N GLU A 162 -26.11 23.96 37.92
CA GLU A 162 -24.84 24.26 38.62
C GLU A 162 -23.96 23.02 38.84
N THR A 163 -24.58 21.84 38.90
CA THR A 163 -23.91 20.55 39.09
C THR A 163 -24.31 19.56 38.00
N MET A 164 -23.46 18.57 37.75
CA MET A 164 -23.78 17.48 36.82
C MET A 164 -24.79 16.54 37.49
N CYS A 165 -25.96 16.35 36.86
CA CYS A 165 -26.99 15.46 37.38
C CYS A 165 -27.68 14.72 36.23
N GLU A 166 -27.54 13.39 36.19
CA GLU A 166 -28.13 12.57 35.13
C GLU A 166 -29.66 12.46 35.24
N SER A 167 -30.21 12.43 36.47
CA SER A 167 -31.65 12.29 36.70
C SER A 167 -32.44 13.52 36.25
N SER A 168 -31.89 14.72 36.48
CA SER A 168 -32.47 15.99 36.01
C SER A 168 -31.98 16.39 34.61
N LYS A 169 -31.07 15.60 34.00
CA LYS A 169 -30.37 15.92 32.76
C LYS A 169 -29.77 17.34 32.77
N SER A 170 -29.05 17.70 33.83
CA SER A 170 -28.42 19.01 33.95
C SER A 170 -26.89 18.95 33.91
N HIS A 171 -26.27 19.95 33.29
CA HIS A 171 -24.81 20.01 33.13
C HIS A 171 -24.25 21.46 33.23
N PRO A 172 -23.16 21.69 34.00
CA PRO A 172 -22.63 23.04 34.28
C PRO A 172 -21.96 23.74 33.09
N LEU A 173 -21.52 22.95 32.09
CA LEU A 173 -20.93 23.49 30.87
C LEU A 173 -21.97 23.92 29.82
N LEU A 174 -23.28 23.74 30.02
CA LEU A 174 -24.31 24.14 29.04
C LEU A 174 -24.60 25.64 29.10
N LYS A 175 -23.59 26.45 28.81
CA LYS A 175 -23.61 27.91 28.80
C LYS A 175 -22.70 28.45 27.69
N PRO A 176 -22.76 29.74 27.33
CA PRO A 176 -21.89 30.28 26.28
C PRO A 176 -20.40 30.01 26.55
N TYR A 177 -19.62 29.73 25.50
CA TYR A 177 -18.19 29.41 25.61
C TYR A 177 -17.39 30.49 26.37
N LYS A 178 -17.76 31.77 26.20
CA LYS A 178 -17.15 32.91 26.89
C LYS A 178 -17.41 32.93 28.41
N SER A 179 -18.44 32.22 28.87
CA SER A 179 -18.84 32.11 30.27
C SER A 179 -18.27 30.88 30.97
N LEU A 180 -17.44 30.10 30.26
CA LEU A 180 -16.70 28.97 30.82
C LEU A 180 -15.48 29.46 31.61
N THR A 181 -15.03 28.65 32.57
CA THR A 181 -13.79 28.93 33.29
C THR A 181 -12.59 28.84 32.34
N GLU A 182 -11.46 29.46 32.70
CA GLU A 182 -10.23 29.33 31.92
C GLU A 182 -9.79 27.88 31.80
N LYS A 183 -9.89 27.10 32.89
CA LYS A 183 -9.60 25.67 32.91
C LYS A 183 -10.46 24.90 31.90
N ASP A 184 -11.77 25.16 31.85
CA ASP A 184 -12.66 24.46 30.92
C ASP A 184 -12.39 24.83 29.46
N ARG A 185 -12.12 26.12 29.19
CA ARG A 185 -11.74 26.58 27.85
C ARG A 185 -10.43 25.96 27.40
N ASP A 186 -9.46 25.87 28.31
CA ASP A 186 -8.14 25.32 27.99
C ASP A 186 -8.19 23.82 27.66
N MET A 187 -9.12 23.05 28.23
CA MET A 187 -9.34 21.66 27.81
C MET A 187 -9.72 21.55 26.32
N TYR A 188 -10.62 22.40 25.83
CA TYR A 188 -10.97 22.44 24.42
C TYR A 188 -9.78 22.91 23.57
N CYS A 189 -9.08 23.97 24.00
CA CYS A 189 -7.92 24.49 23.28
C CYS A 189 -6.77 23.47 23.20
N CYS A 190 -6.49 22.73 24.26
CA CYS A 190 -5.44 21.70 24.31
C CYS A 190 -5.65 20.63 23.24
N SER A 191 -6.88 20.15 23.07
CA SER A 191 -7.21 19.17 22.02
C SER A 191 -6.84 19.69 20.63
N VAL A 192 -7.16 20.94 20.32
CA VAL A 192 -6.86 21.59 19.03
C VAL A 192 -5.36 21.82 18.86
N ARG A 193 -4.68 22.25 19.92
CA ARG A 193 -3.23 22.47 19.91
C ARG A 193 -2.47 21.18 19.59
N GLU A 194 -2.88 20.05 20.15
CA GLU A 194 -2.23 18.76 19.86
C GLU A 194 -2.45 18.28 18.42
N SER A 195 -3.63 18.53 17.82
CA SER A 195 -3.83 18.29 16.39
C SER A 195 -2.85 19.11 15.55
N LEU A 196 -2.73 20.41 15.86
CA LEU A 196 -1.87 21.33 15.11
C LEU A 196 -0.39 20.96 15.27
N LYS A 197 0.06 20.61 16.48
CA LYS A 197 1.44 20.13 16.68
C LYS A 197 1.74 18.86 15.90
N THR A 198 0.77 17.94 15.81
CA THR A 198 0.92 16.72 14.99
C THR A 198 1.11 17.08 13.52
N MET A 199 0.28 17.98 12.97
CA MET A 199 0.43 18.44 11.59
C MET A 199 1.80 19.08 11.35
N LEU A 200 2.26 19.94 12.28
CA LEU A 200 3.54 20.63 12.19
C LEU A 200 4.74 19.68 12.33
N SER A 201 4.66 18.64 13.16
CA SER A 201 5.74 17.64 13.29
C SER A 201 5.94 16.81 12.02
N TRP A 202 4.87 16.63 11.24
CA TRP A 202 4.94 16.03 9.90
C TRP A 202 5.36 17.00 8.79
N GLY A 203 5.68 18.25 9.14
CA GLY A 203 6.16 19.26 8.20
C GLY A 203 5.04 19.89 7.36
N TRP A 204 3.78 19.81 7.80
CA TRP A 204 2.67 20.43 7.08
C TRP A 204 2.65 21.94 7.27
N CYS A 205 2.32 22.66 6.20
CA CYS A 205 2.20 24.10 6.22
C CYS A 205 0.74 24.52 6.40
N ILE A 206 0.48 25.43 7.35
CA ILE A 206 -0.85 25.98 7.62
C ILE A 206 -0.78 27.49 7.48
N ASP A 207 -1.28 27.99 6.35
CA ASP A 207 -1.34 29.41 6.02
C ASP A 207 -2.76 29.83 5.68
N ARG A 208 -3.10 31.09 6.00
CA ARG A 208 -4.37 31.68 5.59
C ARG A 208 -4.25 32.10 4.13
N SER A 209 -5.04 31.48 3.25
CA SER A 209 -5.22 31.98 1.89
C SER A 209 -5.96 33.33 1.92
N ARG A 210 -5.51 34.30 1.10
CA ARG A 210 -6.10 35.65 0.98
C ARG A 210 -7.53 35.66 0.43
N GLU A 211 -8.01 34.57 -0.16
CA GLU A 211 -9.34 34.48 -0.80
C GLU A 211 -10.48 34.12 0.16
N GLY A 212 -10.18 33.82 1.43
CA GLY A 212 -11.20 33.56 2.45
C GLY A 212 -11.72 34.85 3.09
N ASP A 213 -12.47 35.66 2.34
CA ASP A 213 -13.18 36.80 2.91
C ASP A 213 -14.20 36.28 3.96
N PRO A 214 -14.10 36.66 5.26
CA PRO A 214 -15.00 36.17 6.30
C PRO A 214 -16.48 36.52 6.07
N ALA A 215 -16.77 37.35 5.07
CA ALA A 215 -18.10 37.77 4.67
C ALA A 215 -18.91 36.71 3.88
N SER A 216 -18.28 35.76 3.17
CA SER A 216 -19.02 34.84 2.27
C SER A 216 -19.63 33.62 2.96
N LEU A 217 -19.11 33.22 4.13
CA LEU A 217 -19.70 32.16 4.97
C LEU A 217 -20.77 32.69 5.95
N HIS A 218 -20.99 34.01 5.98
CA HIS A 218 -22.13 34.62 6.64
C HIS A 218 -23.39 34.45 5.78
N ASN A 219 -23.75 33.20 5.47
CA ASN A 219 -25.12 32.90 5.12
C ASN A 219 -25.97 33.22 6.35
N LYS A 220 -26.58 34.41 6.30
CA LYS A 220 -27.55 34.94 7.27
C LYS A 220 -28.45 33.79 7.73
N SER A 221 -28.20 33.29 8.93
CA SER A 221 -29.16 32.46 9.65
C SER A 221 -30.39 33.35 9.84
N ARG A 222 -31.32 33.21 8.90
CA ARG A 222 -32.64 33.82 8.89
C ARG A 222 -33.19 33.70 10.31
N ARG A 223 -33.58 34.83 10.92
CA ARG A 223 -34.38 34.86 12.15
C ARG A 223 -35.63 34.02 11.88
N ILE A 224 -35.60 32.74 12.21
CA ILE A 224 -36.81 31.94 12.36
C ILE A 224 -37.20 32.16 13.82
N SER A 225 -38.26 32.95 13.98
CA SER A 225 -38.97 33.11 15.23
C SER A 225 -39.57 31.76 15.63
N GLN A 226 -38.84 30.96 16.41
CA GLN A 226 -39.47 29.99 17.28
C GLN A 226 -39.78 30.70 18.60
N GLY A 227 -41.08 30.76 18.90
CA GLY A 227 -41.61 31.39 20.10
C GLY A 227 -41.07 30.75 21.37
N SER A 228 -40.79 31.61 22.33
CA SER A 228 -40.87 31.37 23.77
C SER A 228 -40.38 30.01 24.29
N GLN A 229 -39.07 29.90 24.52
CA GLN A 229 -38.59 29.19 25.71
C GLN A 229 -37.97 30.22 26.65
N LEU A 230 -38.76 30.66 27.62
CA LEU A 230 -38.32 31.45 28.76
C LEU A 230 -37.51 30.54 29.67
N SER A 231 -36.28 30.94 29.99
CA SER A 231 -35.54 30.41 31.14
C SER A 231 -36.12 31.02 32.42
N PHE A 232 -35.97 30.34 33.55
CA PHE A 232 -36.54 30.73 34.86
C PHE A 232 -36.00 32.07 35.42
N GLU A 233 -35.07 32.75 34.75
CA GLU A 233 -34.49 34.02 35.21
C GLU A 233 -34.28 35.02 34.06
N GLY A 234 -35.33 35.39 33.31
CA GLY A 234 -35.35 36.64 32.50
C GLY A 234 -34.28 36.85 31.41
N ALA A 235 -33.33 35.91 31.24
CA ALA A 235 -32.24 35.97 30.29
C ALA A 235 -32.59 35.14 29.05
N PRO A 236 -32.19 35.58 27.85
CA PRO A 236 -32.40 34.81 26.65
C PRO A 236 -31.77 33.43 26.80
N ALA A 237 -32.57 32.37 26.61
CA ALA A 237 -32.11 30.99 26.71
C ALA A 237 -30.91 30.76 25.77
N PHE A 238 -29.81 30.27 26.32
CA PHE A 238 -28.60 29.95 25.55
C PHE A 238 -28.96 28.97 24.44
N THR A 239 -28.74 29.39 23.18
CA THR A 239 -29.02 28.58 22.00
C THR A 239 -27.74 28.48 21.16
N PRO A 240 -26.99 27.37 21.22
CA PRO A 240 -25.77 27.18 20.45
C PRO A 240 -26.08 27.11 18.94
N ARG A 241 -25.21 27.71 18.12
CA ARG A 241 -25.36 27.73 16.65
C ARG A 241 -24.03 27.41 15.97
N PRO A 242 -23.56 26.14 16.05
CA PRO A 242 -22.34 25.73 15.39
C PRO A 242 -22.46 25.91 13.87
N ILE A 243 -21.33 26.17 13.22
CA ILE A 243 -21.22 26.23 11.76
C ILE A 243 -21.64 24.89 11.16
N ASP A 244 -22.49 24.93 10.14
CA ASP A 244 -22.90 23.72 9.41
C ASP A 244 -21.76 23.22 8.53
N MET A 245 -21.27 22.02 8.85
CA MET A 245 -20.16 21.37 8.16
C MET A 245 -20.64 20.38 7.08
N SER A 246 -21.95 20.17 6.90
CA SER A 246 -22.50 19.17 5.97
C SER A 246 -22.18 19.46 4.50
N ASN A 247 -21.97 20.73 4.16
CA ASN A 247 -21.68 21.20 2.81
C ASN A 247 -20.18 21.36 2.52
N VAL A 248 -19.31 20.92 3.43
CA VAL A 248 -17.85 20.98 3.23
C VAL A 248 -17.39 19.74 2.48
N THR A 249 -16.77 19.94 1.32
CA THR A 249 -16.16 18.87 0.52
C THR A 249 -14.64 18.95 0.59
N LEU A 250 -14.03 17.83 0.97
CA LEU A 250 -12.56 17.71 1.03
C LEU A 250 -12.02 17.17 -0.29
N SER A 251 -10.87 17.69 -0.74
CA SER A 251 -10.10 17.08 -1.83
C SER A 251 -9.55 15.70 -1.41
N ARG A 252 -9.06 14.89 -2.37
CA ARG A 252 -8.43 13.60 -2.05
C ARG A 252 -7.25 13.74 -1.10
N ASP A 253 -6.42 14.75 -1.33
CA ASP A 253 -5.25 15.01 -0.47
C ASP A 253 -5.70 15.39 0.95
N MET A 254 -6.73 16.25 1.07
CA MET A 254 -7.28 16.63 2.38
C MET A 254 -7.95 15.46 3.12
N GLN A 255 -8.61 14.55 2.40
CA GLN A 255 -9.17 13.31 2.99
C GLN A 255 -8.05 12.42 3.52
N SER A 256 -6.98 12.24 2.75
CA SER A 256 -5.80 11.46 3.15
C SER A 256 -5.11 12.07 4.38
N MET A 257 -4.99 13.41 4.42
CA MET A 257 -4.48 14.13 5.59
C MET A 257 -5.37 13.91 6.83
N ALA A 258 -6.70 13.88 6.66
CA ALA A 258 -7.63 13.61 7.75
C ALA A 258 -7.49 12.18 8.28
N GLU A 259 -7.25 11.19 7.41
CA GLU A 259 -7.01 9.80 7.79
C GLU A 259 -5.74 9.67 8.65
N LEU A 260 -4.65 10.33 8.28
CA LEU A 260 -3.41 10.33 9.07
C LEU A 260 -3.63 10.90 10.48
N LEU A 261 -4.36 12.01 10.59
CA LEU A 261 -4.70 12.57 11.89
C LEU A 261 -5.56 11.61 12.71
N ALA A 262 -6.54 10.96 12.10
CA ALA A 262 -7.38 9.96 12.77
C ALA A 262 -6.57 8.75 13.25
N GLU A 263 -5.62 8.27 12.45
CA GLU A 263 -4.69 7.22 12.86
C GLU A 263 -3.81 7.66 14.04
N ASN A 264 -3.26 8.87 13.99
CA ASN A 264 -2.48 9.40 15.11
C ASN A 264 -3.33 9.53 16.39
N TYR A 265 -4.58 9.98 16.28
CA TYR A 265 -5.51 10.00 17.42
C TYR A 265 -5.72 8.62 18.03
N HIS A 266 -5.90 7.61 17.17
CA HIS A 266 -6.02 6.23 17.61
C HIS A 266 -4.74 5.74 18.30
N ASN A 267 -3.57 6.06 17.75
CA ASN A 267 -2.27 5.70 18.34
C ASN A 267 -2.05 6.37 19.72
N ILE A 268 -2.43 7.64 19.88
CA ILE A 268 -2.38 8.33 21.19
C ILE A 268 -3.28 7.61 22.20
N TRP A 269 -4.53 7.35 21.82
CA TRP A 269 -5.49 6.66 22.66
C TRP A 269 -5.02 5.25 23.02
N ALA A 270 -4.55 4.48 22.04
CA ALA A 270 -4.10 3.11 22.20
C ALA A 270 -2.88 3.03 23.12
N ARG A 271 -1.91 3.95 22.99
CA ARG A 271 -0.75 4.03 23.89
C ARG A 271 -1.19 4.26 25.33
N LYS A 272 -2.09 5.22 25.56
CA LYS A 272 -2.64 5.50 26.89
C LYS A 272 -3.40 4.30 27.45
N LYS A 273 -4.19 3.63 26.60
CA LYS A 273 -4.98 2.46 27.01
C LYS A 273 -4.10 1.26 27.36
N LYS A 274 -3.03 1.02 26.59
CA LYS A 274 -2.03 -0.02 26.86
C LYS A 274 -1.36 0.21 28.22
N MET A 275 -0.89 1.43 28.49
CA MET A 275 -0.31 1.80 29.80
C MET A 275 -1.30 1.61 30.95
N GLU A 276 -2.58 1.93 30.77
CA GLU A 276 -3.62 1.72 31.78
C GLU A 276 -3.83 0.22 32.10
N LEU A 277 -3.81 -0.64 31.09
CA LEU A 277 -3.95 -2.09 31.26
C LEU A 277 -2.72 -2.69 31.94
N GLU A 278 -1.52 -2.28 31.53
CA GLU A 278 -0.26 -2.68 32.16
C GLU A 278 -0.25 -2.31 33.65
N ALA A 279 -0.67 -1.09 34.00
CA ALA A 279 -0.77 -0.65 35.39
C ALA A 279 -1.79 -1.45 36.22
N LYS A 280 -2.78 -2.08 35.60
CA LYS A 280 -3.81 -2.90 36.26
C LYS A 280 -3.45 -4.40 36.32
N GLY A 281 -2.23 -4.79 35.96
CA GLY A 281 -1.78 -6.18 35.97
C GLY A 281 -1.94 -6.91 34.64
N GLY A 282 -2.10 -6.18 33.54
CA GLY A 282 -2.22 -6.71 32.19
C GLY A 282 -3.66 -6.80 31.67
N GLY A 283 -3.80 -7.28 30.44
CA GLY A 283 -5.09 -7.44 29.75
C GLY A 283 -5.05 -6.97 28.30
N SER A 284 -6.11 -7.25 27.54
CA SER A 284 -6.28 -6.80 26.16
C SER A 284 -7.56 -5.98 26.03
N HIS A 285 -7.57 -5.04 25.09
CA HIS A 285 -8.75 -4.25 24.77
C HIS A 285 -9.08 -4.46 23.29
N PRO A 286 -10.35 -4.74 22.90
CA PRO A 286 -10.71 -5.08 21.51
C PRO A 286 -10.36 -4.02 20.47
N LEU A 287 -10.22 -2.76 20.89
CA LEU A 287 -9.83 -1.64 20.02
C LEU A 287 -8.31 -1.40 19.97
N LEU A 288 -7.46 -2.19 20.66
CA LEU A 288 -6.00 -2.15 20.49
C LEU A 288 -5.60 -2.89 19.19
N ILE A 289 -6.07 -2.36 18.07
CA ILE A 289 -5.88 -2.89 16.72
C ILE A 289 -5.21 -1.83 15.85
N ASN A 290 -4.45 -2.26 14.84
CA ASN A 290 -3.76 -1.36 13.92
C ASN A 290 -4.73 -0.82 12.84
N GLY A 291 -4.91 0.51 12.83
CA GLY A 291 -5.66 1.28 11.83
C GLY A 291 -7.20 1.17 11.87
N TYR A 292 -7.88 2.25 11.49
CA TYR A 292 -9.28 2.25 11.03
C TYR A 292 -9.30 2.52 9.52
N THR A 293 -10.20 1.89 8.76
CA THR A 293 -10.34 2.10 7.30
C THR A 293 -11.73 2.61 6.96
N VAL A 294 -11.81 3.74 6.24
CA VAL A 294 -13.04 4.27 5.62
C VAL A 294 -12.78 4.43 4.12
N SER A 295 -13.66 3.94 3.25
CA SER A 295 -13.45 4.02 1.80
C SER A 295 -14.71 4.41 1.02
N ARG A 296 -14.57 5.35 0.07
CA ARG A 296 -15.47 5.50 -1.10
C ARG A 296 -14.69 5.14 -2.38
N GLY A 297 -15.39 4.47 -3.30
CA GLY A 297 -14.82 3.73 -4.43
C GLY A 297 -13.98 4.52 -5.45
N PRO A 298 -13.21 3.80 -6.28
CA PRO A 298 -12.14 4.39 -7.09
C PRO A 298 -12.67 5.11 -8.33
N LYS A 299 -12.01 6.22 -8.67
CA LYS A 299 -11.94 6.74 -10.05
C LYS A 299 -10.52 7.11 -10.41
N SER A 300 -10.20 6.77 -11.65
CA SER A 300 -8.92 6.77 -12.37
C SER A 300 -8.15 8.09 -12.36
N GLN A 301 -6.83 7.99 -12.28
CA GLN A 301 -5.89 9.11 -12.40
C GLN A 301 -4.91 8.82 -13.55
N GLU A 302 -4.74 9.80 -14.46
CA GLU A 302 -3.80 9.80 -15.59
C GLU A 302 -2.33 9.84 -15.13
N LEU A 303 -1.43 9.31 -15.98
CA LEU A 303 -0.02 9.08 -15.68
C LEU A 303 0.92 10.12 -16.30
N ASP A 304 1.73 10.75 -15.47
CA ASP A 304 3.01 11.36 -15.85
C ASP A 304 4.20 10.39 -15.68
N THR A 305 5.30 10.64 -16.39
CA THR A 305 6.51 9.80 -16.48
C THR A 305 7.15 9.33 -15.14
N PRO A 306 7.10 10.06 -14.01
CA PRO A 306 7.57 9.58 -12.71
C PRO A 306 6.72 8.46 -12.09
N ALA A 307 5.48 8.28 -12.53
CA ALA A 307 4.57 7.27 -12.00
C ALA A 307 4.85 5.88 -12.58
N ILE A 308 5.30 5.79 -13.84
CA ILE A 308 5.55 4.50 -14.52
C ILE A 308 6.63 3.68 -13.79
N GLU A 309 7.67 4.34 -13.26
CA GLU A 309 8.76 3.63 -12.56
C GLU A 309 8.31 2.94 -11.26
N LYS A 310 7.19 3.38 -10.69
CA LYS A 310 6.62 2.80 -9.45
C LYS A 310 5.75 1.58 -9.71
N ARG A 311 5.45 1.28 -10.98
CA ARG A 311 4.65 0.11 -11.37
C ARG A 311 5.35 -1.18 -11.01
N PHE A 312 4.57 -2.16 -10.61
CA PHE A 312 5.06 -3.50 -10.32
C PHE A 312 5.77 -4.12 -11.53
N ALA A 313 5.19 -4.03 -12.73
CA ALA A 313 5.80 -4.55 -13.94
C ALA A 313 7.15 -3.90 -14.26
N TYR A 314 7.24 -2.57 -14.15
CA TYR A 314 8.50 -1.86 -14.38
C TYR A 314 9.61 -2.33 -13.42
N THR A 315 9.34 -2.29 -12.11
CA THR A 315 10.31 -2.73 -11.09
C THR A 315 10.70 -4.21 -11.23
N PHE A 316 9.73 -5.06 -11.57
CA PHE A 316 9.98 -6.47 -11.84
C PHE A 316 10.87 -6.68 -13.08
N LEU A 317 10.57 -6.02 -14.19
CA LEU A 317 11.39 -6.08 -15.41
C LEU A 317 12.82 -5.57 -15.17
N GLN A 318 12.99 -4.50 -14.38
CA GLN A 318 14.30 -3.97 -14.02
C GLN A 318 15.13 -5.02 -13.26
N LYS A 319 14.53 -5.63 -12.23
CA LYS A 319 15.17 -6.71 -11.46
C LYS A 319 15.52 -7.89 -12.36
N LEU A 320 14.61 -8.34 -13.21
CA LEU A 320 14.86 -9.46 -14.14
C LEU A 320 16.03 -9.18 -15.08
N ILE A 321 16.09 -7.99 -15.68
CA ILE A 321 17.21 -7.61 -16.56
C ILE A 321 18.53 -7.65 -15.78
N ALA A 322 18.57 -7.10 -14.57
CA ALA A 322 19.76 -7.14 -13.73
C ALA A 322 20.19 -8.58 -13.41
N TYR A 323 19.25 -9.47 -13.09
CA TYR A 323 19.58 -10.89 -12.87
C TYR A 323 20.13 -11.59 -14.11
N VAL A 324 19.62 -11.28 -15.30
CA VAL A 324 20.15 -11.82 -16.57
C VAL A 324 21.55 -11.28 -16.86
N GLU A 325 21.83 -10.02 -16.52
CA GLU A 325 23.15 -9.41 -16.66
C GLU A 325 24.16 -10.00 -15.65
N HIS A 326 23.78 -10.14 -14.39
CA HIS A 326 24.59 -10.82 -13.38
C HIS A 326 24.84 -12.28 -13.78
N ALA A 327 23.83 -13.01 -14.24
CA ALA A 327 23.99 -14.37 -14.74
C ALA A 327 24.97 -14.43 -15.92
N HIS A 328 24.88 -13.50 -16.88
CA HIS A 328 25.87 -13.38 -17.94
C HIS A 328 27.28 -13.15 -17.41
N GLN A 329 27.47 -12.21 -16.48
CA GLN A 329 28.78 -11.88 -15.93
C GLN A 329 29.40 -13.06 -15.19
N HIS A 330 28.64 -13.69 -14.28
CA HIS A 330 29.08 -14.89 -13.56
C HIS A 330 29.38 -16.07 -14.49
N MET A 331 28.70 -16.14 -15.65
CA MET A 331 28.94 -17.17 -16.66
C MET A 331 30.08 -16.83 -17.64
N MET A 332 30.47 -15.56 -17.77
CA MET A 332 31.67 -15.13 -18.50
C MET A 332 32.95 -15.38 -17.68
N ASP A 333 32.86 -15.25 -16.35
CA ASP A 333 33.95 -15.59 -15.43
C ASP A 333 34.14 -17.13 -15.30
N PHE A 334 33.17 -17.91 -15.76
CA PHE A 334 33.17 -19.38 -15.73
C PHE A 334 33.74 -19.96 -17.04
N ASP A 335 35.07 -20.01 -17.16
CA ASP A 335 35.74 -20.64 -18.30
C ASP A 335 35.84 -22.16 -18.10
N VAL A 336 35.07 -22.92 -18.88
CA VAL A 336 34.94 -24.39 -18.79
C VAL A 336 36.25 -25.10 -19.18
N ALA A 337 37.18 -24.40 -19.83
CA ALA A 337 38.39 -24.98 -20.41
C ALA A 337 39.50 -25.33 -19.40
N THR A 338 39.43 -24.89 -18.14
CA THR A 338 40.59 -24.95 -17.22
C THR A 338 40.40 -25.70 -15.91
N ARG A 339 39.28 -26.39 -15.63
CA ARG A 339 39.06 -27.02 -14.31
C ARG A 339 39.20 -28.54 -14.21
N ARG A 340 39.90 -28.94 -13.14
CA ARG A 340 40.01 -30.31 -12.64
C ARG A 340 38.70 -30.72 -11.95
N LYS A 341 38.31 -31.99 -12.16
CA LYS A 341 37.09 -32.62 -11.62
C LYS A 341 37.09 -32.54 -10.08
N GLY A 342 36.25 -31.68 -9.49
CA GLY A 342 36.03 -31.61 -8.03
C GLY A 342 36.00 -30.23 -7.38
N GLU A 343 36.29 -29.12 -8.09
CA GLU A 343 36.23 -27.78 -7.50
C GLU A 343 34.80 -27.19 -7.46
N LYS A 344 34.41 -26.61 -6.31
CA LYS A 344 33.12 -25.91 -6.12
C LYS A 344 32.94 -24.83 -7.19
N ILE A 345 31.80 -24.85 -7.89
CA ILE A 345 31.47 -23.88 -8.94
C ILE A 345 31.32 -22.48 -8.29
N PRO A 346 32.11 -21.47 -8.70
CA PRO A 346 31.88 -20.10 -8.26
C PRO A 346 30.46 -19.70 -8.65
N HIS A 347 29.74 -19.02 -7.76
CA HIS A 347 28.39 -18.54 -8.05
C HIS A 347 27.32 -19.63 -8.33
N GLU A 348 27.55 -20.88 -7.93
CA GLU A 348 26.63 -22.01 -8.13
C GLU A 348 25.19 -21.71 -7.66
N GLN A 349 25.06 -21.02 -6.52
CA GLN A 349 23.77 -20.62 -5.97
C GLN A 349 23.03 -19.65 -6.89
N GLN A 350 23.72 -18.66 -7.44
CA GLN A 350 23.12 -17.66 -8.33
C GLN A 350 22.69 -18.29 -9.65
N ILE A 351 23.49 -19.22 -10.19
CA ILE A 351 23.14 -20.00 -11.39
C ILE A 351 21.90 -20.87 -11.12
N LYS A 352 21.83 -21.55 -9.97
CA LYS A 352 20.66 -22.35 -9.57
C LYS A 352 19.41 -21.49 -9.37
N PHE A 353 19.52 -20.38 -8.66
CA PHE A 353 18.41 -19.45 -8.47
C PHE A 353 17.90 -18.92 -9.81
N PHE A 354 18.80 -18.49 -10.69
CA PHE A 354 18.44 -18.02 -12.02
C PHE A 354 17.72 -19.09 -12.84
N GLY A 355 18.30 -20.29 -12.96
CA GLY A 355 17.73 -21.36 -13.77
C GLY A 355 16.46 -21.99 -13.19
N LYS A 356 16.34 -22.06 -11.86
CA LYS A 356 15.23 -22.76 -11.17
C LYS A 356 14.11 -21.85 -10.70
N VAL A 357 14.36 -20.55 -10.53
CA VAL A 357 13.37 -19.59 -10.04
C VAL A 357 13.10 -18.50 -11.08
N VAL A 358 14.13 -17.80 -11.53
CA VAL A 358 13.95 -16.63 -12.42
C VAL A 358 13.36 -17.06 -13.77
N LEU A 359 13.93 -18.06 -14.44
CA LEU A 359 13.43 -18.49 -15.76
C LEU A 359 11.97 -18.99 -15.71
N PRO A 360 11.56 -19.90 -14.79
CA PRO A 360 10.16 -20.31 -14.71
C PRO A 360 9.21 -19.16 -14.31
N LEU A 361 9.67 -18.24 -13.45
CA LEU A 361 8.86 -17.10 -13.03
C LEU A 361 8.62 -16.13 -14.19
N VAL A 362 9.63 -15.86 -15.01
CA VAL A 362 9.51 -15.05 -16.24
C VAL A 362 8.46 -15.67 -17.16
N ASP A 363 8.59 -16.96 -17.46
CA ASP A 363 7.65 -17.68 -18.32
C ASP A 363 6.21 -17.58 -17.80
N GLN A 364 6.00 -17.85 -16.50
CA GLN A 364 4.66 -17.81 -15.91
C GLN A 364 4.08 -16.39 -15.84
N TYR A 365 4.90 -15.38 -15.55
CA TYR A 365 4.45 -13.99 -15.46
C TYR A 365 3.94 -13.47 -16.81
N PHE A 366 4.70 -13.70 -17.89
CA PHE A 366 4.28 -13.27 -19.23
C PHE A 366 3.07 -14.05 -19.75
N LYS A 367 2.94 -15.35 -19.41
CA LYS A 367 1.73 -16.13 -19.71
C LYS A 367 0.47 -15.52 -19.06
N ASN A 368 0.58 -15.13 -17.79
CA ASN A 368 -0.54 -14.58 -17.03
C ASN A 368 -0.92 -13.16 -17.48
N HIS A 369 0.08 -12.34 -17.81
CA HIS A 369 -0.10 -10.92 -18.12
C HIS A 369 0.05 -10.58 -19.61
N ARG A 370 -0.09 -11.57 -20.50
CA ARG A 370 0.10 -11.42 -21.94
C ARG A 370 -0.75 -10.27 -22.52
N LEU A 371 -2.02 -10.18 -22.12
CA LEU A 371 -2.94 -9.14 -22.62
C LEU A 371 -2.50 -7.72 -22.22
N TYR A 372 -1.86 -7.55 -21.06
CA TYR A 372 -1.36 -6.25 -20.61
C TYR A 372 -0.24 -5.72 -21.52
N PHE A 373 0.69 -6.60 -21.91
CA PHE A 373 1.82 -6.24 -22.79
C PHE A 373 1.42 -6.11 -24.26
N LEU A 374 0.39 -6.83 -24.71
CA LEU A 374 -0.15 -6.73 -26.06
C LEU A 374 -1.13 -5.55 -26.25
N SER A 375 -1.79 -5.10 -25.19
CA SER A 375 -2.74 -3.99 -25.28
C SER A 375 -2.06 -2.69 -25.74
N THR A 376 -2.81 -1.89 -26.50
CA THR A 376 -2.40 -0.56 -26.92
C THR A 376 -3.38 0.46 -26.36
N VAL A 377 -2.96 1.72 -26.26
CA VAL A 377 -3.83 2.84 -25.83
C VAL A 377 -5.11 2.91 -26.68
N ILE A 378 -5.01 2.51 -27.95
CA ILE A 378 -6.07 2.62 -28.96
C ILE A 378 -7.01 1.40 -28.92
N HIS A 379 -6.52 0.24 -28.49
CA HIS A 379 -7.30 -0.99 -28.34
C HIS A 379 -7.00 -1.63 -26.97
N PRO A 380 -7.77 -1.28 -25.92
CA PRO A 380 -7.72 -1.98 -24.64
C PRO A 380 -8.33 -3.37 -24.83
N ILE A 381 -7.49 -4.40 -24.76
CA ILE A 381 -7.92 -5.81 -24.91
C ILE A 381 -8.34 -6.38 -23.54
N SER A 382 -8.05 -5.67 -22.45
CA SER A 382 -8.31 -6.08 -21.07
C SER A 382 -8.83 -4.90 -20.24
N SER A 383 -9.61 -5.20 -19.18
CA SER A 383 -10.08 -4.21 -18.20
C SER A 383 -8.99 -3.74 -17.22
N GLY A 384 -7.80 -4.36 -17.26
CA GLY A 384 -6.62 -4.01 -16.47
C GLY A 384 -5.52 -3.41 -17.34
N GLY A 385 -5.49 -2.08 -17.42
CA GLY A 385 -4.38 -1.26 -17.90
C GLY A 385 -3.77 -1.62 -19.27
N HIS A 386 -2.66 -0.96 -19.60
CA HIS A 386 -1.79 -1.32 -20.72
C HIS A 386 -0.32 -1.07 -20.37
N ALA A 387 0.58 -1.89 -20.93
CA ALA A 387 2.02 -1.66 -20.81
C ALA A 387 2.44 -0.36 -21.51
N SER A 388 3.28 0.42 -20.84
CA SER A 388 3.93 1.59 -21.41
C SER A 388 4.95 1.21 -22.49
N ASN A 389 5.32 2.16 -23.35
CA ASN A 389 6.39 1.95 -24.33
C ASN A 389 7.71 1.55 -23.65
N LYS A 390 7.99 2.12 -22.48
CA LYS A 390 9.20 1.81 -21.72
C LYS A 390 9.20 0.37 -21.20
N GLU A 391 8.08 -0.11 -20.65
CA GLU A 391 7.93 -1.51 -20.26
C GLU A 391 8.09 -2.43 -21.46
N LYS A 392 7.51 -2.11 -22.62
CA LYS A 392 7.66 -2.89 -23.87
C LYS A 392 9.12 -2.95 -24.36
N GLU A 393 9.86 -1.84 -24.27
CA GLU A 393 11.30 -1.80 -24.56
C GLU A 393 12.09 -2.71 -23.62
N MET A 394 11.78 -2.68 -22.33
CA MET A 394 12.42 -3.53 -21.32
C MET A 394 12.15 -5.01 -21.56
N VAL A 395 10.92 -5.38 -21.93
CA VAL A 395 10.58 -6.76 -22.31
C VAL A 395 11.43 -7.20 -23.51
N THR A 396 11.55 -6.34 -24.52
CA THR A 396 12.41 -6.63 -25.69
C THR A 396 13.87 -6.83 -25.27
N SER A 397 14.40 -5.94 -24.43
CA SER A 397 15.78 -6.02 -23.89
C SER A 397 16.01 -7.31 -23.10
N LEU A 398 15.06 -7.66 -22.21
CA LEU A 398 15.12 -8.86 -21.39
C LEU A 398 15.22 -10.12 -22.24
N PHE A 399 14.33 -10.30 -23.22
CA PHE A 399 14.35 -11.49 -24.06
C PHE A 399 15.54 -11.54 -25.02
N CYS A 400 16.02 -10.39 -25.52
CA CYS A 400 17.27 -10.32 -26.28
C CYS A 400 18.47 -10.81 -25.45
N LYS A 401 18.60 -10.33 -24.20
CA LYS A 401 19.67 -10.78 -23.29
C LYS A 401 19.51 -12.25 -22.94
N LEU A 402 18.31 -12.71 -22.58
CA LEU A 402 18.04 -14.14 -22.34
C LEU A 402 18.44 -15.02 -23.52
N GLY A 403 18.12 -14.59 -24.75
CA GLY A 403 18.52 -15.28 -25.97
C GLY A 403 20.04 -15.39 -26.15
N VAL A 404 20.80 -14.34 -25.81
CA VAL A 404 22.28 -14.38 -25.82
C VAL A 404 22.80 -15.36 -24.77
N LEU A 405 22.29 -15.29 -23.53
CA LEU A 405 22.73 -16.12 -22.40
C LEU A 405 22.55 -17.60 -22.71
N VAL A 406 21.37 -17.92 -23.22
CA VAL A 406 20.98 -19.26 -23.63
C VAL A 406 21.86 -19.77 -24.75
N ARG A 407 22.06 -18.99 -25.83
CA ARG A 407 22.87 -19.40 -26.99
C ARG A 407 24.29 -19.81 -26.62
N HIS A 408 24.93 -19.08 -25.69
CA HIS A 408 26.33 -19.32 -25.37
C HIS A 408 26.54 -20.56 -24.48
N ARG A 409 25.52 -21.02 -23.72
CA ARG A 409 25.72 -22.00 -22.63
C ARG A 409 24.50 -22.91 -22.38
N ILE A 410 23.82 -23.39 -23.44
CA ILE A 410 22.69 -24.36 -23.36
C ILE A 410 23.03 -25.58 -22.48
N SER A 411 24.29 -26.03 -22.50
CA SER A 411 24.76 -27.21 -21.75
C SER A 411 24.69 -27.07 -20.22
N LEU A 412 24.74 -25.86 -19.66
CA LEU A 412 24.78 -25.64 -18.20
C LEU A 412 23.39 -25.66 -17.55
N PHE A 413 22.34 -25.36 -18.31
CA PHE A 413 20.98 -25.25 -17.76
C PHE A 413 20.18 -26.57 -17.79
N GLY A 414 20.73 -27.61 -18.43
CA GLY A 414 20.10 -28.92 -18.55
C GLY A 414 18.85 -28.92 -19.43
N LYS A 415 18.32 -30.12 -19.75
CA LYS A 415 17.17 -30.35 -20.65
C LYS A 415 15.85 -29.65 -20.22
N ALA A 416 15.80 -29.03 -19.05
CA ALA A 416 14.61 -28.37 -18.50
C ALA A 416 14.35 -26.94 -19.03
N VAL A 417 15.31 -26.32 -19.73
CA VAL A 417 15.18 -24.93 -20.23
C VAL A 417 14.68 -24.83 -21.68
N VAL A 418 14.75 -25.93 -22.43
CA VAL A 418 14.36 -25.99 -23.85
C VAL A 418 12.88 -25.63 -24.10
N PRO A 419 11.88 -26.08 -23.30
CA PRO A 419 10.49 -25.71 -23.51
C PRO A 419 10.20 -24.23 -23.23
N ASN A 420 10.91 -23.63 -22.27
CA ASN A 420 10.75 -22.21 -21.90
C ASN A 420 11.32 -21.27 -22.98
N MET A 421 12.27 -21.74 -23.80
CA MET A 421 12.79 -20.97 -24.94
C MET A 421 11.77 -20.80 -26.07
N GLN A 422 10.98 -21.84 -26.37
CA GLN A 422 10.00 -21.80 -27.46
C GLN A 422 8.92 -20.74 -27.23
N LEU A 423 8.56 -20.52 -25.95
CA LEU A 423 7.69 -19.42 -25.52
C LEU A 423 8.34 -18.04 -25.60
N CYS A 424 9.62 -17.91 -25.24
CA CYS A 424 10.37 -16.64 -25.40
C CYS A 424 10.42 -16.19 -26.87
N PHE A 425 10.62 -17.13 -27.81
CA PHE A 425 10.62 -16.84 -29.24
C PHE A 425 9.22 -16.50 -29.76
N HIS A 426 8.18 -17.19 -29.29
CA HIS A 426 6.81 -16.85 -29.63
C HIS A 426 6.47 -15.45 -29.10
N GLU A 427 6.64 -15.13 -27.81
CA GLU A 427 6.30 -13.80 -27.26
C GLU A 427 7.10 -12.63 -27.89
N LEU A 428 8.37 -12.83 -28.28
CA LEU A 428 9.17 -11.83 -29.02
C LEU A 428 8.63 -11.51 -30.42
N ILE A 429 8.14 -12.53 -31.14
CA ILE A 429 7.50 -12.36 -32.45
C ILE A 429 6.20 -11.54 -32.33
N TRP A 430 5.55 -11.57 -31.16
CA TRP A 430 4.27 -10.90 -30.93
C TRP A 430 4.38 -9.44 -30.48
N LEU A 431 5.51 -9.01 -29.91
CA LEU A 431 5.70 -7.66 -29.36
C LEU A 431 6.17 -6.61 -30.38
N LYS A 432 6.63 -6.98 -31.59
CA LYS A 432 7.01 -6.04 -32.65
C LYS A 432 6.64 -6.51 -34.06
N SER A 433 6.01 -5.61 -34.81
CA SER A 433 5.68 -5.75 -36.23
C SER A 433 6.90 -6.11 -37.09
N TRP A 434 6.89 -7.33 -37.65
CA TRP A 434 7.61 -7.93 -38.81
C TRP A 434 9.13 -7.68 -39.03
N THR A 435 9.69 -6.53 -38.67
CA THR A 435 11.08 -6.14 -38.99
C THR A 435 12.13 -6.80 -38.11
N LEU A 436 11.88 -6.99 -36.82
CA LEU A 436 12.77 -7.73 -35.92
C LEU A 436 12.59 -9.25 -36.00
N ALA A 437 11.42 -9.72 -36.43
CA ALA A 437 11.18 -11.13 -36.70
C ALA A 437 12.07 -11.65 -37.84
N LEU A 438 12.36 -10.83 -38.86
CA LEU A 438 13.31 -11.16 -39.92
C LEU A 438 14.76 -11.26 -39.42
N VAL A 439 15.20 -10.34 -38.56
CA VAL A 439 16.55 -10.37 -37.96
C VAL A 439 16.70 -11.57 -37.00
N PHE A 440 15.65 -11.89 -36.24
CA PHE A 440 15.64 -13.05 -35.34
C PHE A 440 15.47 -14.39 -36.08
N MET A 441 14.69 -14.44 -37.17
CA MET A 441 14.58 -15.62 -38.04
C MET A 441 15.94 -15.98 -38.65
N CYS A 442 16.69 -14.97 -39.09
CA CYS A 442 18.05 -15.14 -39.60
C CYS A 442 19.02 -15.65 -38.52
N LEU A 443 18.80 -15.28 -37.25
CA LEU A 443 19.55 -15.82 -36.09
C LEU A 443 19.08 -17.21 -35.64
N THR A 444 17.84 -17.60 -35.94
CA THR A 444 17.31 -18.94 -35.63
C THR A 444 17.73 -20.00 -36.64
N GLU A 445 17.93 -19.65 -37.91
CA GLU A 445 18.52 -20.59 -38.88
C GLU A 445 19.91 -21.05 -38.43
N THR A 446 20.72 -20.14 -37.86
CA THR A 446 22.05 -20.49 -37.33
C THR A 446 21.98 -21.40 -36.10
N LEU A 447 20.96 -21.22 -35.24
CA LEU A 447 20.71 -22.03 -34.05
C LEU A 447 20.18 -23.44 -34.38
N PHE A 448 19.29 -23.54 -35.37
CA PHE A 448 18.72 -24.81 -35.82
C PHE A 448 19.77 -25.65 -36.55
N ILE A 449 20.62 -25.02 -37.36
CA ILE A 449 21.77 -25.66 -38.01
C ILE A 449 22.78 -26.14 -36.96
N GLY A 450 23.11 -25.32 -35.94
CA GLY A 450 24.02 -25.72 -34.87
C GLY A 450 23.54 -26.89 -34.01
N MET A 451 22.23 -27.00 -33.77
CA MET A 451 21.62 -28.12 -33.03
C MET A 451 21.54 -29.42 -33.84
N CYS A 452 21.41 -29.34 -35.17
CA CYS A 452 21.50 -30.51 -36.05
C CYS A 452 22.95 -30.99 -36.23
N SER A 453 23.95 -30.12 -36.09
CA SER A 453 25.37 -30.49 -36.18
C SER A 453 25.95 -31.08 -34.89
N SER A 454 25.23 -31.02 -33.76
CA SER A 454 25.63 -31.63 -32.48
C SER A 454 24.96 -32.97 -32.18
N SER A 455 24.17 -33.49 -33.13
CA SER A 455 23.44 -34.76 -33.06
C SER A 455 23.92 -35.83 -34.06
N THR A 456 25.08 -35.61 -34.70
CA THR A 456 25.90 -36.61 -35.39
C THR A 456 27.26 -36.68 -34.74
#